data_AF-A0ABD2YMM5-F1
#
_entry.id   AF-A0ABD2YMM5-F1
#
_cell.length_a   1.000
_cell.length_b   1.000
_cell.length_c   1.000
_cell.angle_alpha   90.00
_cell.angle_beta   90.00
_cell.angle_gamma   90.00
#
_symmetry.space_group_name_H-M   'P 1'
#
loop_
_entity.id
_entity.type
_entity.pdbx_description
1 polymer ?
#
loop_
_entity_poly.entity_id
_entity_poly.type
_entity_poly.pdbx_seq_one_letter_code
_entity_poly.pdbx_strand_id
1 'polypeptide(L)'
;MATSILKVAAKVVGEVQALIIFPVIPYVVLANFRMFWFSATLSLFSSGRVVQNNCSSNCCAYDLESKRVSCDRCCGYSIHYTPHLTAAILFHLFGCYWATQFFVACSSTVIAGSVPSYYWTQGEAPKISSPLFLPQ
;
A
#
# COMPACT_ATOMS: atom_id res chain seq x y z
N MET A 1 10.50 -22.72 26.82
CA MET A 1 9.28 -23.07 26.06
C MET A 1 9.23 -22.41 24.68
N ALA A 2 9.43 -21.10 24.54
CA ALA A 2 9.43 -20.43 23.23
C ALA A 2 10.46 -20.98 22.22
N THR A 3 11.65 -21.37 22.70
CA THR A 3 12.71 -21.95 21.87
C THR A 3 12.35 -23.32 21.29
N SER A 4 11.58 -24.13 22.00
CA SER A 4 11.11 -25.44 21.54
C SER A 4 10.10 -25.31 20.39
N ILE A 5 9.19 -24.33 20.49
CA ILE A 5 8.19 -24.03 19.46
C ILE A 5 8.86 -23.46 18.20
N LEU A 6 9.81 -22.54 18.37
CA LEU A 6 10.62 -22.00 17.26
C LEU A 6 11.37 -23.08 16.49
N LYS A 7 11.92 -24.08 17.20
CA LYS A 7 12.67 -25.18 16.58
C LYS A 7 11.78 -26.09 15.73
N VAL A 8 10.55 -26.35 16.18
CA VAL A 8 9.56 -27.13 15.41
C VAL A 8 9.06 -26.33 14.20
N ALA A 9 8.75 -25.04 14.39
CA ALA A 9 8.37 -24.15 13.29
C ALA A 9 9.47 -24.06 12.22
N ALA A 10 10.73 -23.90 12.62
CA ALA A 10 11.87 -23.85 11.71
C ALA A 10 12.07 -25.17 10.94
N LYS A 11 11.82 -26.33 11.58
CA LYS A 11 11.87 -27.63 10.92
C LYS A 11 10.77 -27.78 9.86
N VAL A 12 9.53 -27.35 10.17
CA VAL A 12 8.41 -27.41 9.21
C VAL A 12 8.61 -26.45 8.03
N VAL A 13 9.18 -25.25 8.28
CA VAL A 13 9.53 -24.29 7.23
C VAL A 13 10.64 -24.82 6.30
N GLY A 14 11.57 -25.63 6.83
CA GLY A 14 12.64 -26.25 6.05
C GLY A 14 12.19 -27.44 5.18
N GLU A 15 11.22 -28.23 5.63
CA GLU A 15 10.70 -29.41 4.89
C GLU A 15 9.67 -29.02 3.83
N VAL A 16 8.89 -27.96 4.05
CA VAL A 16 7.96 -27.44 3.05
C VAL A 16 8.69 -26.37 2.23
N GLN A 17 9.44 -26.79 1.20
CA GLN A 17 10.22 -25.87 0.33
C GLN A 17 9.36 -24.73 -0.28
N ALA A 18 8.04 -24.94 -0.41
CA ALA A 18 7.09 -23.91 -0.82
C ALA A 18 6.90 -22.77 0.20
N LEU A 19 7.13 -23.00 1.50
CA LEU A 19 6.98 -22.01 2.59
C LEU A 19 8.13 -20.99 2.65
N ILE A 20 9.26 -21.26 2.02
CA ILE A 20 10.39 -20.30 1.89
C ILE A 20 10.13 -19.28 0.76
N ILE A 21 9.47 -19.72 -0.32
CA ILE A 21 9.04 -18.86 -1.43
C ILE A 21 7.73 -18.14 -1.09
N PHE A 22 6.90 -18.75 -0.24
CA PHE A 22 5.59 -18.23 0.15
C PHE A 22 5.61 -16.81 0.76
N PRO A 23 6.58 -16.36 1.58
CA PRO A 23 6.62 -14.97 2.05
C PRO A 23 7.08 -13.99 0.96
N VAL A 24 7.92 -14.41 0.01
CA VAL A 24 8.46 -13.51 -1.02
C VAL A 24 7.36 -12.95 -1.92
N ILE A 25 6.45 -13.82 -2.39
CA ILE A 25 5.34 -13.45 -3.28
C ILE A 25 4.41 -12.37 -2.66
N PRO A 26 3.82 -12.54 -1.46
CA PRO A 26 2.97 -11.55 -0.83
C PRO A 26 3.75 -10.27 -0.53
N TYR A 27 5.02 -10.33 -0.12
CA TYR A 27 5.81 -9.10 0.07
C TYR A 27 6.06 -8.34 -1.24
N VAL A 28 6.33 -9.03 -2.35
CA VAL A 28 6.50 -8.40 -3.67
C VAL A 28 5.19 -7.77 -4.14
N VAL A 29 4.07 -8.49 -4.06
CA VAL A 29 2.74 -7.95 -4.41
C VAL A 29 2.42 -6.71 -3.58
N LEU A 30 2.72 -6.77 -2.28
CA LEU A 30 2.44 -5.70 -1.33
C LEU A 30 3.36 -4.49 -1.55
N ALA A 31 4.62 -4.70 -1.95
CA ALA A 31 5.53 -3.62 -2.35
C ALA A 31 5.04 -2.89 -3.60
N ASN A 32 4.63 -3.63 -4.64
CA ASN A 32 4.04 -3.04 -5.85
C ASN A 32 2.78 -2.24 -5.52
N PHE A 33 1.87 -2.83 -4.74
CA PHE A 33 0.67 -2.15 -4.28
C PHE A 33 1.00 -0.84 -3.57
N ARG A 34 1.94 -0.84 -2.61
CA ARG A 34 2.35 0.38 -1.90
C ARG A 34 2.94 1.43 -2.84
N MET A 35 3.74 1.05 -3.83
CA MET A 35 4.32 1.97 -4.81
C MET A 35 3.23 2.68 -5.63
N PHE A 36 2.30 1.92 -6.21
CA PHE A 36 1.18 2.48 -6.96
C PHE A 36 0.26 3.34 -6.07
N TRP A 37 -0.03 2.87 -4.87
CA TRP A 37 -0.92 3.56 -3.93
C TRP A 37 -0.34 4.88 -3.44
N PHE A 38 0.96 4.91 -3.14
CA PHE A 38 1.65 6.13 -2.72
C PHE A 38 1.74 7.14 -3.86
N SER A 39 1.99 6.69 -5.09
CA SER A 39 1.96 7.55 -6.28
C SER A 39 0.59 8.22 -6.49
N ALA A 40 -0.50 7.44 -6.36
CA ALA A 40 -1.86 7.98 -6.43
C ALA A 40 -2.13 9.00 -5.31
N THR A 41 -1.64 8.72 -4.09
CA THR A 41 -1.77 9.62 -2.94
C THR A 41 -1.08 10.96 -3.20
N LEU A 42 0.18 10.94 -3.67
CA LEU A 42 0.92 12.17 -4.02
C LEU A 42 0.20 12.97 -5.12
N SER A 43 -0.35 12.28 -6.12
CA SER A 43 -1.09 12.90 -7.21
C SER A 43 -2.38 13.59 -6.72
N LEU A 44 -3.09 12.96 -5.79
CA LEU A 44 -4.27 13.55 -5.13
C LEU A 44 -3.91 14.81 -4.34
N PHE A 45 -2.85 14.77 -3.53
CA PHE A 45 -2.38 15.95 -2.80
C PHE A 45 -1.97 17.09 -3.72
N SER A 46 -1.34 16.79 -4.86
CA SER A 46 -0.93 17.78 -5.85
C SER A 46 -2.11 18.40 -6.62
N SER A 47 -3.28 17.75 -6.65
CA SER A 47 -4.44 18.19 -7.45
C SER A 47 -5.30 19.29 -6.80
N GLY A 48 -4.86 19.82 -5.65
CA GLY A 48 -5.55 20.92 -4.98
C GLY A 48 -5.76 22.13 -5.91
N ARG A 49 -6.98 22.70 -5.90
CA ARG A 49 -7.30 23.85 -6.74
C ARG A 49 -6.67 25.10 -6.16
N VAL A 50 -5.77 25.72 -6.92
CA VAL A 50 -5.16 27.00 -6.58
C VAL A 50 -6.12 28.11 -7.00
N VAL A 51 -6.77 28.76 -6.04
CA VAL A 51 -7.71 29.86 -6.28
C VAL A 51 -7.09 31.16 -5.80
N GLN A 52 -7.20 32.21 -6.62
CA GLN A 52 -6.75 33.53 -6.21
C GLN A 52 -7.70 34.06 -5.13
N ASN A 53 -7.15 34.51 -4.00
CA ASN A 53 -7.96 35.06 -2.92
C ASN A 53 -8.62 36.38 -3.36
N ASN A 54 -9.74 36.73 -2.74
CA ASN A 54 -10.42 37.99 -3.02
C ASN A 54 -9.83 39.09 -2.14
N CYS A 55 -9.11 40.05 -2.71
CA CYS A 55 -8.46 41.14 -1.97
C CYS A 55 -8.82 42.50 -2.56
N SER A 56 -8.84 43.50 -1.67
CA SER A 56 -8.99 44.89 -2.05
C SER A 56 -7.84 45.32 -2.96
N SER A 57 -8.15 46.06 -4.03
CA SER A 57 -7.19 46.59 -5.02
C SER A 57 -6.23 47.67 -4.48
N ASN A 58 -6.04 47.75 -3.17
CA ASN A 58 -5.11 48.66 -2.51
C ASN A 58 -3.78 47.98 -2.17
N CYS A 59 -3.39 46.95 -2.92
CA CYS A 59 -2.15 46.22 -2.71
C CYS A 59 -1.25 46.32 -3.95
N CYS A 60 0.06 46.47 -3.70
CA CYS A 60 1.09 46.48 -4.72
C CYS A 60 2.15 45.45 -4.34
N ALA A 61 2.50 44.57 -5.27
CA ALA A 61 3.53 43.56 -5.10
C ALA A 61 4.60 43.73 -6.17
N TYR A 62 5.84 43.42 -5.82
CA TYR A 62 6.94 43.45 -6.77
C TYR A 62 6.87 42.21 -7.67
N ASP A 63 6.69 42.43 -8.97
CA ASP A 63 6.64 41.36 -9.96
C ASP A 63 8.05 41.07 -10.47
N LEU A 64 8.59 39.90 -10.12
CA LEU A 64 9.94 39.49 -10.50
C LEU A 64 10.10 39.32 -12.02
N GLU A 65 9.04 38.92 -12.71
CA GLU A 65 9.07 38.65 -14.15
C GLU A 65 9.21 39.94 -14.96
N SER A 66 8.41 40.96 -14.62
CA SER A 66 8.42 42.27 -15.27
C SER A 66 9.32 43.32 -14.59
N LYS A 67 10.02 42.95 -13.50
CA LYS A 67 10.96 43.79 -12.73
C LYS A 67 10.37 45.14 -12.29
N ARG A 68 9.07 45.19 -12.07
CA ARG A 68 8.33 46.40 -11.70
C ARG A 68 7.35 46.09 -10.57
N VAL A 69 6.97 47.13 -9.84
CA VAL A 69 5.87 47.04 -8.89
C VAL A 69 4.57 47.00 -9.70
N SER A 70 3.82 45.89 -9.60
CA SER A 70 2.47 45.78 -10.14
C SER A 70 1.48 45.99 -9.00
N CYS A 71 0.46 46.81 -9.24
CA CYS A 71 -0.67 46.98 -8.31
C CYS A 71 -1.93 46.23 -8.79
N ASP A 72 -1.83 45.56 -9.95
CA ASP A 72 -2.87 44.67 -10.44
C ASP A 72 -2.64 43.24 -9.92
N ARG A 73 -3.72 42.61 -9.44
CA ARG A 73 -3.76 41.19 -9.02
C ARG A 73 -2.76 40.81 -7.91
N CYS A 74 -2.49 41.71 -6.95
CA CYS A 74 -1.59 41.41 -5.82
C CYS A 74 -2.23 40.51 -4.74
N CYS A 75 -3.12 39.62 -5.15
CA CYS A 75 -3.77 38.66 -4.29
C CYS A 75 -2.98 37.37 -4.22
N GLY A 76 -2.68 36.95 -3.00
CA GLY A 76 -2.12 35.63 -2.73
C GLY A 76 -3.07 34.52 -3.20
N TYR A 77 -2.51 33.36 -3.48
CA TYR A 77 -3.26 32.17 -3.84
C TYR A 77 -3.51 31.31 -2.61
N SER A 78 -4.73 30.83 -2.45
CA SER A 78 -5.07 29.82 -1.45
C SER A 78 -5.38 28.50 -2.14
N ILE A 79 -4.93 27.40 -1.51
CA ILE A 79 -5.22 26.06 -2.00
C ILE A 79 -6.55 25.63 -1.37
N HIS A 80 -7.59 25.56 -2.19
CA HIS A 80 -8.89 25.06 -1.76
C HIS A 80 -9.00 23.57 -2.09
N TYR A 81 -9.01 22.74 -1.04
CA TYR A 81 -9.37 21.34 -1.13
C TYR A 81 -10.89 21.21 -1.11
N THR A 82 -11.43 20.62 -2.17
CA THR A 82 -12.86 20.30 -2.23
C THR A 82 -13.18 19.13 -1.28
N PRO A 83 -14.42 19.03 -0.77
CA PRO A 83 -14.78 17.97 0.17
C PRO A 83 -14.59 16.57 -0.39
N HIS A 84 -14.82 16.38 -1.70
CA HIS A 84 -14.56 15.11 -2.38
C HIS A 84 -13.08 14.75 -2.42
N LEU A 85 -12.20 15.75 -2.60
CA LEU A 85 -10.76 15.53 -2.63
C LEU A 85 -10.23 15.18 -1.23
N THR A 86 -10.72 15.88 -0.20
CA THR A 86 -10.41 15.57 1.19
C THR A 86 -10.87 14.15 1.58
N ALA A 87 -12.09 13.75 1.19
CA ALA A 87 -12.59 12.40 1.44
C ALA A 87 -11.75 11.35 0.70
N ALA A 88 -11.36 11.60 -0.56
CA ALA A 88 -10.48 10.72 -1.32
C ALA A 88 -9.10 10.57 -0.66
N ILE A 89 -8.51 11.66 -0.14
CA ILE A 89 -7.24 11.63 0.60
C ILE A 89 -7.37 10.77 1.86
N LEU A 90 -8.42 10.97 2.66
CA LEU A 90 -8.66 10.16 3.86
C LEU A 90 -8.83 8.68 3.50
N PHE A 91 -9.63 8.38 2.48
CA PHE A 91 -9.80 7.02 1.98
C PHE A 91 -8.47 6.39 1.55
N HIS A 92 -7.58 7.14 0.90
CA HIS A 92 -6.27 6.62 0.52
C HIS A 92 -5.38 6.33 1.73
N LEU A 93 -5.39 7.19 2.76
CA LEU A 93 -4.60 6.98 3.97
C LEU A 93 -5.09 5.76 4.76
N PHE A 94 -6.37 5.72 5.08
CA PHE A 94 -6.95 4.60 5.84
C PHE A 94 -6.98 3.31 5.00
N GLY A 95 -7.31 3.41 3.72
CA GLY A 95 -7.36 2.28 2.79
C GLY A 95 -6.01 1.58 2.63
N CYS A 96 -4.90 2.34 2.57
CA CYS A 96 -3.55 1.76 2.54
C CYS A 96 -3.27 0.91 3.78
N TYR A 97 -3.56 1.45 4.96
CA TYR A 97 -3.39 0.73 6.22
C TYR A 97 -4.20 -0.57 6.21
N TRP A 98 -5.50 -0.49 5.95
CA TRP A 98 -6.38 -1.66 5.94
C TRP A 98 -5.99 -2.71 4.91
N ALA A 99 -5.66 -2.31 3.68
CA ALA A 99 -5.20 -3.23 2.64
C ALA A 99 -3.95 -3.98 3.09
N THR A 100 -2.97 -3.28 3.68
CA THR A 100 -1.74 -3.91 4.14
C THR A 100 -1.96 -4.88 5.29
N GLN A 101 -2.86 -4.56 6.23
CA GLN A 101 -3.25 -5.48 7.30
C GLN A 101 -3.95 -6.73 6.76
N PHE A 102 -4.83 -6.57 5.76
CA PHE A 102 -5.49 -7.70 5.11
C PHE A 102 -4.48 -8.68 4.50
N PHE A 103 -3.52 -8.19 3.70
CA PHE A 103 -2.51 -9.07 3.12
C PHE A 103 -1.62 -9.75 4.17
N VAL A 104 -1.26 -9.04 5.25
CA VAL A 104 -0.50 -9.61 6.37
C VAL A 104 -1.31 -10.71 7.08
N ALA A 105 -2.59 -10.47 7.32
CA ALA A 105 -3.49 -11.44 7.96
C ALA A 105 -3.74 -12.67 7.07
N CYS A 106 -3.89 -12.49 5.76
CA CYS A 106 -3.99 -13.61 4.83
C CYS A 106 -2.70 -14.44 4.83
N SER A 107 -1.54 -13.78 4.80
CA SER A 107 -0.24 -14.46 4.84
C SER A 107 -0.04 -15.23 6.14
N SER A 108 -0.39 -14.64 7.29
CA SER A 108 -0.29 -15.31 8.59
C SER A 108 -1.26 -16.48 8.71
N THR A 109 -2.46 -16.37 8.11
CA THR A 109 -3.45 -17.46 8.07
C THR A 109 -2.95 -18.66 7.28
N VAL A 110 -2.30 -18.45 6.13
CA VAL A 110 -1.72 -19.55 5.35
C VAL A 110 -0.60 -20.24 6.11
N ILE A 111 0.28 -19.47 6.76
CA ILE A 111 1.35 -20.02 7.61
C ILE A 111 0.73 -20.80 8.78
N ALA A 112 -0.26 -20.23 9.46
CA ALA A 112 -0.95 -20.89 10.57
C ALA A 112 -1.69 -22.17 10.14
N GLY A 113 -2.29 -22.20 8.95
CA GLY A 113 -2.96 -23.39 8.40
C GLY A 113 -2.01 -24.50 7.96
N SER A 114 -0.81 -24.15 7.51
CA SER A 114 0.18 -25.14 7.08
C SER A 114 0.73 -26.02 8.21
N VAL A 115 0.81 -25.50 9.44
CA VAL A 115 1.41 -26.23 10.57
C VAL A 115 0.55 -27.43 11.02
N PRO A 116 -0.76 -27.26 11.28
CA PRO A 116 -1.64 -28.40 11.57
C PRO A 116 -1.73 -29.36 10.38
N SER A 117 -1.78 -28.85 9.16
CA SER A 117 -1.86 -29.69 7.95
C SER A 117 -0.66 -30.62 7.83
N TYR A 118 0.56 -30.11 8.04
CA TYR A 118 1.77 -30.93 8.04
C TYR A 118 1.79 -31.98 9.17
N TYR A 119 1.31 -31.62 10.36
CA TYR A 119 1.24 -32.54 11.50
C TYR A 119 0.25 -33.68 11.25
N TRP A 120 -0.92 -33.38 10.68
CA TRP A 120 -1.96 -34.38 10.40
C TRP A 120 -1.65 -35.28 9.20
N THR A 121 -0.78 -34.85 8.28
CA THR A 121 -0.31 -35.72 7.17
C THR A 121 0.92 -36.56 7.56
N GLN A 122 1.36 -36.54 8.83
CA GLN A 122 2.53 -37.28 9.32
C GLN A 122 3.82 -37.04 8.50
N GLY A 123 3.94 -35.90 7.81
CA GLY A 123 5.09 -35.60 6.96
C GLY A 123 5.06 -36.26 5.57
N GLU A 124 3.98 -36.96 5.18
CA GLU A 124 3.74 -37.30 3.78
C GLU A 124 3.40 -35.99 3.05
N ALA A 125 4.35 -35.48 2.25
CA ALA A 125 4.06 -34.40 1.33
C ALA A 125 2.92 -34.87 0.38
N PRO A 126 1.86 -34.08 0.16
CA PRO A 126 0.85 -34.46 -0.80
C PRO A 126 1.57 -34.65 -2.13
N LYS A 127 1.55 -35.89 -2.64
CA LYS A 127 2.03 -36.18 -3.99
C LYS A 127 1.23 -35.27 -4.90
N ILE A 128 1.88 -34.23 -5.43
CA ILE A 128 1.38 -33.48 -6.57
C ILE A 128 1.42 -34.49 -7.72
N SER A 129 0.37 -35.32 -7.80
CA SER A 129 0.03 -36.03 -9.01
C SER A 129 -0.34 -34.95 -10.01
N SER A 130 0.59 -34.71 -10.93
CA SER A 130 0.48 -34.29 -12.33
C SER A 130 -0.78 -33.52 -12.77
N PRO A 131 -0.63 -32.52 -13.66
CA PRO A 131 -1.70 -31.60 -14.02
C PRO A 131 -2.88 -32.38 -14.62
N LEU A 132 -4.03 -32.24 -13.96
CA LEU A 132 -5.33 -32.74 -14.38
C LEU A 132 -5.84 -31.90 -15.56
N PHE A 133 -5.23 -32.04 -16.73
CA PHE A 133 -5.79 -31.61 -18.01
C PHE A 133 -5.27 -32.53 -19.11
N LEU A 134 -6.04 -33.58 -19.40
CA LEU A 134 -6.33 -34.09 -20.75
C LEU A 134 -7.44 -35.16 -20.61
N PRO A 135 -8.64 -34.95 -21.18
CA PRO A 135 -9.60 -36.03 -21.36
C PRO A 135 -9.11 -36.98 -22.46
N GLN A 136 -9.56 -38.24 -22.37
CA GLN A 136 -9.21 -39.35 -23.25
C GLN A 136 -9.42 -39.08 -24.75
#